data_AF-A0ABD0BJ52-F1
#
_entry.id   AF-A0ABD0BJ52-F1
#
_cell.length_a   1.000
_cell.length_b   1.000
_cell.length_c   1.000
_cell.angle_alpha   90.00
_cell.angle_beta   90.00
_cell.angle_gamma   90.00
#
_symmetry.space_group_name_H-M   'P 1'
#
loop_
_entity.id
_entity.type
_entity.pdbx_description
1 polymer ?
#
loop_
_entity_poly.entity_id
_entity_poly.type
_entity_poly.pdbx_seq_one_letter_code
_entity_poly.pdbx_strand_id
1 'polypeptide(L)' 'MPENAVVLRPERVSELRDSLFELRCAAEDIATASSEGADPTEMQQLCSELVVLAKQIEKLR' A
#
# COMPACT_ATOMS: atom_id res chain seq x y z
N MET A 1 -9.58 3.19 27.95
CA MET A 1 -9.11 3.11 26.56
C MET A 1 -8.93 4.53 26.06
N PRO A 2 -7.94 4.83 25.19
CA PRO A 2 -7.83 6.16 24.56
C PRO A 2 -9.15 6.51 23.86
N GLU A 3 -9.57 7.79 23.92
CA GLU A 3 -10.85 8.23 23.36
C GLU A 3 -11.01 7.97 21.85
N ASN A 4 -9.89 7.77 21.12
CA ASN A 4 -9.87 7.49 19.68
C ASN A 4 -9.29 6.11 19.33
N ALA A 5 -9.28 5.17 20.27
CA ALA A 5 -8.79 3.83 20.00
C ALA A 5 -9.79 3.04 19.13
N VAL A 6 -9.34 2.62 17.95
CA VAL A 6 -10.09 1.69 17.09
C VAL A 6 -9.74 0.27 17.51
N VAL A 7 -10.75 -0.51 17.90
CA VAL A 7 -10.60 -1.94 18.21
C VAL A 7 -10.93 -2.74 16.96
N LEU A 8 -9.90 -3.29 16.32
CA LEU A 8 -10.05 -4.18 15.17
C LEU A 8 -10.17 -5.64 15.64
N ARG A 9 -10.96 -6.43 14.91
CA ARG A 9 -10.97 -7.88 15.07
C ARG A 9 -9.61 -8.45 14.65
N PRO A 10 -9.09 -9.50 15.32
CA PRO A 10 -7.78 -10.07 15.01
C PRO A 10 -7.58 -10.43 13.53
N GLU A 11 -8.62 -10.93 12.86
CA GLU A 11 -8.58 -11.29 11.45
C GLU A 11 -8.34 -10.06 10.57
N ARG A 12 -9.00 -8.94 10.90
CA ARG A 12 -8.87 -7.68 10.18
C ARG A 12 -7.51 -7.00 10.41
N VAL A 13 -6.84 -7.31 11.52
CA VAL A 13 -5.45 -6.88 11.75
C VAL A 13 -4.48 -7.62 10.83
N SER A 14 -4.69 -8.93 10.60
CA SER A 14 -3.88 -9.69 9.65
C SER A 14 -4.06 -9.17 8.23
N GLU A 15 -5.31 -9.00 7.79
CA GLU A 15 -5.64 -8.43 6.48
C GLU A 15 -4.99 -7.05 6.29
N LEU A 16 -5.13 -6.16 7.28
CA LEU A 16 -4.51 -4.83 7.23
C LEU A 16 -2.98 -4.89 7.13
N ARG A 17 -2.33 -5.78 7.89
CA ARG A 17 -0.88 -5.96 7.85
C ARG A 17 -0.44 -6.43 6.45
N ASP A 18 -1.15 -7.38 5.88
CA ASP A 18 -0.80 -7.97 4.59
C ASP A 18 -0.99 -6.92 3.48
N SER A 19 -2.08 -6.13 3.50
CA SER A 19 -2.26 -5.02 2.56
C SER A 19 -1.21 -3.90 2.72
N LEU A 20 -0.81 -3.58 3.96
CA LEU A 20 0.28 -2.61 4.19
C LEU A 20 1.64 -3.13 3.70
N PHE A 21 1.86 -4.44 3.77
CA PHE A 21 3.05 -5.08 3.21
C PHE A 21 3.09 -4.93 1.69
N GLU A 22 1.97 -5.24 1.00
CA GLU A 22 1.84 -5.07 -0.45
C GLU A 22 2.06 -3.61 -0.88
N LEU A 23 1.44 -2.66 -0.18
CA LEU A 23 1.60 -1.23 -0.44
C LEU A 23 3.07 -0.79 -0.34
N ARG A 24 3.81 -1.29 0.68
CA ARG A 24 5.23 -0.99 0.84
C ARG A 24 6.05 -1.57 -0.32
N CYS A 25 5.78 -2.81 -0.73
CA CYS A 25 6.47 -3.43 -1.86
C CYS A 25 6.26 -2.63 -3.15
N ALA A 26 5.03 -2.24 -3.48
CA ALA A 26 4.77 -1.40 -4.64
C ALA A 26 5.51 -0.04 -4.57
N ALA A 27 5.68 0.53 -3.37
CA ALA A 27 6.46 1.76 -3.20
C ALA A 27 7.98 1.53 -3.39
N GLU A 28 8.49 0.38 -2.93
CA GLU A 28 9.89 -0.04 -3.13
C GLU A 28 10.18 -0.33 -4.61
N ASP A 29 9.22 -0.88 -5.35
CA ASP A 29 9.31 -1.10 -6.79
C ASP A 29 9.41 0.23 -7.55
N ILE A 30 8.60 1.24 -7.18
CA ILE A 30 8.72 2.60 -7.72
C ILE A 30 10.11 3.18 -7.46
N ALA A 31 10.63 3.03 -6.24
CA ALA A 31 11.96 3.52 -5.89
C ALA A 31 13.05 2.84 -6.73
N THR A 32 12.94 1.53 -6.93
CA THR A 32 13.85 0.73 -7.75
C THR A 32 13.78 1.18 -9.22
N ALA A 33 12.59 1.21 -9.81
CA ALA A 33 12.37 1.65 -11.18
C ALA A 33 12.87 3.09 -11.42
N SER A 34 12.64 3.99 -10.46
CA SER A 34 13.18 5.35 -10.53
C SER A 34 14.71 5.38 -10.50
N SER A 35 15.34 4.51 -9.70
CA SER A 35 16.80 4.43 -9.61
C SER A 35 17.45 3.84 -10.86
N GLU A 36 16.73 2.95 -11.55
CA GLU A 36 17.14 2.30 -12.79
C GLU A 36 16.84 3.14 -14.05
N GLY A 37 16.13 4.25 -13.90
CA GLY A 37 15.75 5.12 -15.01
C GLY A 37 14.67 4.51 -15.90
N ALA A 38 13.73 3.78 -15.29
CA ALA A 38 12.55 3.23 -15.96
C ALA A 38 11.81 4.28 -16.78
N ASP A 39 11.19 3.84 -17.87
CA ASP A 39 10.49 4.75 -18.76
C ASP A 39 9.21 5.31 -18.12
N PRO A 40 8.70 6.46 -18.60
CA PRO A 40 7.52 7.10 -18.01
C PRO A 40 6.27 6.22 -17.96
N THR A 41 6.12 5.27 -18.88
CA THR A 41 4.98 4.34 -18.94
C THR A 41 5.04 3.34 -17.81
N GLU A 42 6.21 2.72 -17.59
CA GLU A 42 6.44 1.80 -16.47
C GLU A 42 6.24 2.52 -15.14
N MET A 43 6.80 3.72 -15.00
CA MET A 43 6.62 4.54 -13.80
C MET A 43 5.13 4.85 -13.52
N GLN A 44 4.37 5.18 -14.58
CA GLN A 44 2.94 5.43 -14.46
C GLN A 44 2.16 4.18 -14.04
N GLN A 45 2.55 2.99 -14.51
CA GLN A 45 1.92 1.73 -14.12
C GLN A 45 2.15 1.43 -12.64
N LEU A 46 3.40 1.50 -12.17
CA LEU A 46 3.75 1.25 -10.77
C LEU A 46 3.05 2.25 -9.82
N CYS A 47 3.01 3.54 -10.19
CA CYS A 47 2.29 4.54 -9.41
C CYS A 47 0.78 4.27 -9.37
N SER A 48 0.20 3.80 -10.48
CA SER A 48 -1.23 3.46 -10.55
C SER A 48 -1.54 2.26 -9.65
N GLU A 49 -0.69 1.24 -9.64
CA GLU A 49 -0.80 0.08 -8.75
C GLU A 49 -0.74 0.49 -7.28
N LEU A 50 0.24 1.30 -6.89
CA LEU A 50 0.35 1.82 -5.52
C LEU A 50 -0.93 2.54 -5.08
N VAL A 51 -1.50 3.38 -5.95
CA VAL A 51 -2.75 4.10 -5.66
C VAL A 51 -3.94 3.15 -5.53
N VAL A 52 -3.99 2.07 -6.32
CA VAL A 52 -5.03 1.04 -6.20
C VAL A 52 -4.93 0.34 -4.85
N LEU A 53 -3.73 -0.07 -4.43
CA LEU A 53 -3.50 -0.70 -3.13
C LEU A 53 -3.90 0.23 -1.97
N ALA A 54 -3.52 1.51 -2.04
CA ALA A 54 -3.90 2.51 -1.04
C ALA A 54 -5.43 2.63 -0.90
N LYS A 55 -6.15 2.71 -2.02
CA LYS A 55 -7.62 2.78 -2.05
C LYS A 55 -8.29 1.49 -1.55
N GLN A 56 -7.65 0.34 -1.67
CA GLN A 56 -8.15 -0.90 -1.10
C GLN A 56 -8.02 -0.89 0.42
N ILE A 57 -6.88 -0.41 0.95
CA ILE A 57 -6.63 -0.28 2.40
C ILE A 57 -7.63 0.70 3.04
N GLU A 58 -7.96 1.80 2.36
CA GLU A 58 -8.98 2.76 2.83
C GLU A 58 -10.34 2.10 3.11
N LYS A 59 -10.70 1.03 2.38
CA LYS A 59 -11.94 0.28 2.57
C LYS A 59 -11.87 -0.74 3.73
N LEU A 60 -10.66 -1.02 4.22
CA LEU A 60 -10.45 -1.89 5.39
C LEU A 60 -10.60 -1.14 6.72
N ARG A 61 -10.55 0.19 6.68
CA ARG A 61 -10.76 1.05 7.86
C ARG A 61 -12.21 1.05 8.36
#